data_AF-A0A2V2CBC2-F1
#
_entry.id   AF-A0A2V2CBC2-F1
#
_cell.length_a   1.000
_cell.length_b   1.000
_cell.length_c   1.000
_cell.angle_alpha   90.00
_cell.angle_beta   90.00
_cell.angle_gamma   90.00
#
_symmetry.space_group_name_H-M   'P 1'
#
loop_
_entity.id
_entity.type
_entity.pdbx_description
1 polymer ?
#
loop_
_entity_poly.entity_id
_entity_poly.type
_entity_poly.pdbx_seq_one_letter_code
_entity_poly.pdbx_strand_id
1 'polypeptide(L)'
;MKGKAVSFGLPYLAAIAGAAGYFFRAAQRAGGSAVPVIAFSVLMCLLFLLGAATLEKREAYADVYRKLPSDAALSILGALAVAAGCVLAFSGAGRFSMMLNVLGIVSAAGLAAAAVSRLAGKKPQPFFLVLPVLFYAVKLFYDFRHWTTDPQILDYAFSLFALIGFMLTTYQAAAYCYDHGSRRQMEFFALAGVLFGATAMAGAARSELLIYGGSALWMLACCVQAGGRRSARA
;
A
#
# COMPACT_ATOMS: atom_id res chain seq x y z
N MET A 1 6.84 -14.19 26.18
CA MET A 1 7.57 -14.68 24.97
C MET A 1 6.70 -14.87 23.70
N LYS A 2 5.36 -14.68 23.73
CA LYS A 2 4.45 -15.08 22.62
C LYS A 2 4.24 -14.09 21.45
N GLY A 3 4.51 -12.79 21.59
CA GLY A 3 4.28 -11.80 20.50
C GLY A 3 5.43 -11.66 19.48
N LYS A 4 6.56 -12.33 19.72
CA LYS A 4 7.81 -12.09 18.97
C LYS A 4 7.78 -12.71 17.57
N ALA A 5 7.24 -13.92 17.39
CA ALA A 5 7.32 -14.68 16.13
C ALA A 5 6.34 -14.21 15.05
N VAL A 6 5.15 -13.75 15.44
CA VAL A 6 4.07 -13.36 14.51
C VAL A 6 4.46 -12.13 13.68
N SER A 7 5.15 -11.17 14.29
CA SER A 7 5.55 -9.88 13.67
C SER A 7 6.45 -10.01 12.42
N PHE A 8 7.30 -11.04 12.34
CA PHE A 8 8.21 -11.19 11.20
C PHE A 8 7.55 -11.92 10.01
N GLY A 9 6.53 -12.74 10.27
CA GLY A 9 5.82 -13.49 9.23
C GLY A 9 4.72 -12.70 8.53
N LEU A 10 4.21 -11.62 9.13
CA LEU A 10 3.10 -10.81 8.61
C LEU A 10 3.35 -10.23 7.20
N PRO A 11 4.52 -9.63 6.89
CA PRO A 11 4.78 -9.13 5.54
C PRO A 11 4.81 -10.24 4.48
N TYR A 12 5.37 -11.40 4.81
CA TYR A 12 5.40 -12.56 3.91
C TYR A 12 4.00 -13.14 3.71
N LEU A 13 3.21 -13.21 4.79
CA LEU A 13 1.81 -13.62 4.71
C LEU A 13 1.02 -12.68 3.80
N ALA A 14 1.21 -11.37 3.89
CA ALA A 14 0.55 -10.41 3.00
C ALA A 14 0.98 -10.55 1.54
N ALA A 15 2.27 -10.81 1.28
CA ALA A 15 2.73 -11.07 -0.10
C ALA A 15 2.09 -12.33 -0.70
N ILE A 16 2.07 -13.44 0.05
CA ILE A 16 1.42 -14.69 -0.36
C ILE A 16 -0.08 -14.49 -0.52
N ALA A 17 -0.72 -13.80 0.42
CA ALA A 17 -2.14 -13.51 0.38
C ALA A 17 -2.51 -12.59 -0.80
N GLY A 18 -1.66 -11.60 -1.13
CA GLY A 18 -1.84 -10.77 -2.31
C GLY A 18 -1.77 -11.58 -3.60
N ALA A 19 -0.81 -12.50 -3.72
CA ALA A 19 -0.72 -13.40 -4.87
C ALA A 19 -1.96 -14.32 -4.97
N ALA A 20 -2.37 -14.93 -3.86
CA ALA A 20 -3.58 -15.76 -3.83
C ALA A 20 -4.84 -14.96 -4.18
N GLY A 21 -4.97 -13.74 -3.65
CA GLY A 21 -6.05 -12.81 -3.95
C GLY A 21 -6.12 -12.45 -5.43
N TYR A 22 -4.98 -12.18 -6.07
CA TYR A 22 -4.88 -11.98 -7.52
C TYR A 22 -5.43 -13.18 -8.29
N PHE A 23 -5.01 -14.40 -7.96
CA PHE A 23 -5.49 -15.61 -8.65
C PHE A 23 -6.98 -15.88 -8.42
N PHE A 24 -7.49 -15.70 -7.20
CA PHE A 24 -8.92 -15.83 -6.93
C PHE A 24 -9.75 -14.80 -7.69
N ARG A 25 -9.26 -13.56 -7.78
CA ARG A 25 -9.91 -12.51 -8.57
C ARG A 25 -9.84 -12.82 -10.07
N ALA A 26 -8.71 -13.29 -10.57
CA ALA A 26 -8.58 -13.72 -11.96
C ALA A 26 -9.56 -14.86 -12.30
N ALA A 27 -9.70 -15.85 -11.42
CA ALA A 27 -10.65 -16.95 -11.57
C ALA A 27 -12.11 -16.46 -11.56
N GLN A 28 -12.46 -15.52 -10.67
CA GLN A 28 -13.78 -14.89 -10.67
C GLN A 28 -14.04 -14.17 -12.01
N ARG A 29 -13.08 -13.38 -12.52
CA ARG A 29 -13.24 -12.68 -13.80
C ARG A 29 -13.33 -13.61 -15.01
N ALA A 30 -12.83 -14.84 -14.90
CA ALA A 30 -12.98 -15.89 -15.90
C ALA A 30 -14.36 -16.59 -15.87
N GLY A 31 -15.33 -16.07 -15.11
CA GLY A 31 -16.67 -16.63 -14.97
C GLY A 31 -16.88 -17.47 -13.69
N GLY A 32 -15.89 -17.51 -12.80
CA GLY A 32 -15.99 -18.17 -11.51
C GLY A 32 -16.82 -17.40 -10.47
N SER A 33 -17.21 -18.09 -9.39
CA SER A 33 -17.92 -17.47 -8.27
C SER A 33 -17.07 -16.42 -7.55
N ALA A 34 -17.70 -15.36 -7.07
CA ALA A 34 -17.11 -14.34 -6.20
C ALA A 34 -16.90 -14.79 -4.75
N VAL A 35 -17.57 -15.86 -4.33
CA VAL A 35 -17.55 -16.31 -2.93
C VAL A 35 -16.14 -16.62 -2.42
N PRO A 36 -15.27 -17.35 -3.16
CA PRO A 36 -13.92 -17.66 -2.69
C PRO A 36 -13.07 -16.41 -2.47
N VAL A 37 -13.09 -15.44 -3.39
CA VAL A 37 -12.29 -14.22 -3.25
C VAL A 37 -12.77 -13.37 -2.08
N ILE A 38 -14.08 -13.25 -1.89
CA ILE A 38 -14.67 -12.49 -0.76
C ILE A 38 -14.33 -13.16 0.57
N ALA A 39 -14.59 -14.47 0.71
CA ALA A 39 -14.33 -15.21 1.94
C ALA A 39 -12.84 -15.18 2.31
N PHE A 40 -11.97 -15.34 1.31
CA PHE A 40 -10.52 -15.24 1.49
C PHE A 40 -10.11 -13.83 1.94
N SER A 41 -10.59 -12.77 1.29
CA SER A 41 -10.28 -11.40 1.67
C SER A 41 -10.72 -11.08 3.10
N VAL A 42 -11.94 -11.49 3.49
CA VAL A 42 -12.44 -11.27 4.86
C VAL A 42 -11.57 -12.01 5.88
N LEU A 43 -11.25 -13.28 5.64
CA LEU A 43 -10.37 -14.07 6.50
C LEU A 43 -9.01 -13.40 6.67
N MET A 44 -8.38 -12.98 5.57
CA MET A 44 -7.07 -12.32 5.62
C MET A 44 -7.13 -10.97 6.34
N CYS A 45 -8.16 -10.17 6.14
CA CYS A 45 -8.35 -8.92 6.89
C CYS A 45 -8.48 -9.18 8.40
N LEU A 46 -9.20 -10.22 8.82
CA LEU A 46 -9.29 -10.60 10.24
C LEU A 46 -7.92 -11.04 10.78
N LEU A 47 -7.16 -11.83 10.03
CA LEU A 47 -5.80 -12.24 10.43
C LEU A 47 -4.84 -11.04 10.52
N PHE A 48 -4.90 -10.10 9.58
CA PHE A 48 -4.09 -8.88 9.62
C PHE A 48 -4.49 -7.99 10.80
N LEU A 49 -5.79 -7.86 11.09
CA LEU A 49 -6.27 -7.12 12.25
C LEU A 49 -5.76 -7.73 13.55
N LEU A 50 -5.87 -9.06 13.70
CA LEU A 50 -5.34 -9.77 14.86
C LEU A 50 -3.81 -9.61 14.96
N GLY A 51 -3.09 -9.78 13.85
CA GLY A 51 -1.64 -9.59 13.78
C GLY A 51 -1.24 -8.18 14.23
N ALA A 52 -1.86 -7.15 13.66
CA ALA A 52 -1.63 -5.76 14.02
C ALA A 52 -2.01 -5.45 15.48
N ALA A 53 -3.09 -6.03 16.00
CA ALA A 53 -3.51 -5.85 17.39
C ALA A 53 -2.51 -6.40 18.40
N THR A 54 -1.74 -7.44 18.04
CA THR A 54 -0.69 -8.00 18.89
C THR A 54 0.59 -7.15 18.96
N LEU A 55 0.75 -6.16 18.06
CA LEU A 55 1.93 -5.29 18.06
C LEU A 55 1.92 -4.33 19.26
N GLU A 56 3.10 -4.00 19.77
CA GLU A 56 3.26 -2.93 20.77
C GLU A 56 2.84 -1.58 20.19
N LYS A 57 2.17 -0.76 20.99
CA LYS A 57 1.91 0.63 20.62
C LYS A 57 3.25 1.37 20.55
N ARG A 58 3.54 1.97 19.40
CA ARG A 58 4.75 2.76 19.16
C ARG A 58 4.39 3.94 18.27
N GLU A 59 4.74 5.12 18.75
CA GLU A 59 4.38 6.40 18.14
C GLU A 59 5.59 7.13 17.57
N ALA A 60 6.76 6.92 18.18
CA ALA A 60 8.01 7.51 17.72
C ALA A 60 8.52 6.84 16.44
N TYR A 61 8.96 7.68 15.49
CA TYR A 61 9.54 7.27 14.22
C TYR A 61 10.70 6.28 14.41
N ALA A 62 11.61 6.60 15.33
CA ALA A 62 12.82 5.82 15.55
C ALA A 62 12.53 4.40 16.06
N ASP A 63 11.37 4.16 16.66
CA ASP A 63 10.98 2.86 17.21
C ASP A 63 10.43 1.89 16.16
N VAL A 64 10.08 2.41 14.98
CA VAL A 64 9.49 1.67 13.85
C VAL A 64 10.47 1.63 12.68
N TYR A 65 11.00 2.79 12.30
CA TYR A 65 11.84 2.91 11.11
C TYR A 65 13.31 2.63 11.42
N ARG A 66 13.91 1.78 10.58
CA ARG A 66 15.34 1.41 10.65
C ARG A 66 15.99 1.44 9.27
N LYS A 67 17.31 1.52 9.24
CA LYS A 67 18.09 1.34 8.01
C LYS A 67 17.95 -0.12 7.56
N LEU A 68 17.20 -0.34 6.48
CA LEU A 68 17.03 -1.67 5.88
C LEU A 68 17.11 -1.55 4.35
N PRO A 69 18.16 -2.10 3.71
CA PRO A 69 18.33 -1.99 2.26
C PRO A 69 17.19 -2.62 1.45
N SER A 70 16.62 -3.72 1.94
CA SER A 70 15.52 -4.43 1.28
C SER A 70 14.23 -3.61 1.24
N ASP A 71 13.88 -2.91 2.33
CA ASP A 71 12.75 -1.98 2.36
C ASP A 71 12.93 -0.85 1.34
N ALA A 72 14.13 -0.30 1.24
CA ALA A 72 14.37 0.79 0.33
C ALA A 72 14.34 0.34 -1.13
N ALA A 73 14.87 -0.84 -1.44
CA ALA A 73 14.74 -1.44 -2.76
C ALA A 73 13.25 -1.60 -3.13
N LEU A 74 12.43 -2.19 -2.24
CA LEU A 74 10.98 -2.32 -2.45
C LEU A 74 10.29 -0.97 -2.60
N SER A 75 10.67 0.01 -1.79
CA SER A 75 10.06 1.35 -1.82
C SER A 75 10.42 2.13 -3.08
N ILE A 76 11.67 2.05 -3.54
CA ILE A 76 12.14 2.70 -4.77
C ILE A 76 11.51 2.02 -5.99
N LEU A 77 11.51 0.68 -6.03
CA LEU A 77 10.84 -0.07 -7.10
C LEU A 77 9.34 0.26 -7.15
N GLY A 78 8.69 0.32 -5.97
CA GLY A 78 7.30 0.72 -5.86
C GLY A 78 7.03 2.13 -6.38
N ALA A 79 7.87 3.10 -5.98
CA ALA A 79 7.79 4.47 -6.47
C ALA A 79 8.00 4.56 -7.99
N LEU A 80 9.00 3.87 -8.55
CA LEU A 80 9.27 3.84 -9.98
C LEU A 80 8.10 3.23 -10.76
N ALA A 81 7.50 2.16 -10.25
CA ALA A 81 6.31 1.56 -10.85
C ALA A 81 5.11 2.53 -10.82
N VAL A 82 4.86 3.22 -9.71
CA VAL A 82 3.80 4.26 -9.65
C VAL A 82 4.06 5.38 -10.66
N ALA A 83 5.30 5.88 -10.75
CA ALA A 83 5.68 6.89 -11.72
C ALA A 83 5.44 6.41 -13.16
N ALA A 84 5.90 5.21 -13.50
CA ALA A 84 5.70 4.61 -14.81
C ALA A 84 4.21 4.42 -15.14
N GLY A 85 3.40 3.97 -14.18
CA GLY A 85 1.96 3.84 -14.34
C GLY A 85 1.28 5.19 -14.63
N CYS A 86 1.68 6.25 -13.91
CA CYS A 86 1.18 7.60 -14.15
C CYS A 86 1.63 8.14 -15.51
N VAL A 87 2.87 7.88 -15.95
CA VAL A 87 3.39 8.27 -17.27
C VAL A 87 2.61 7.56 -18.40
N LEU A 88 2.34 6.26 -18.26
CA LEU A 88 1.56 5.53 -19.25
C LEU A 88 0.09 6.01 -19.33
N ALA A 89 -0.45 6.55 -18.25
CA ALA A 89 -1.81 7.09 -18.22
C ALA A 89 -1.97 8.45 -18.94
N PHE A 90 -0.89 9.05 -19.48
CA PHE A 90 -0.99 10.31 -20.24
C PHE A 90 -1.63 10.14 -21.63
N SER A 91 -1.48 8.96 -22.27
CA SER A 91 -1.98 8.75 -23.63
C SER A 91 -3.52 8.64 -23.63
N GLY A 92 -4.20 9.74 -23.92
CA GLY A 92 -5.68 9.82 -24.02
C GLY A 92 -6.38 10.56 -22.87
N ALA A 93 -5.63 11.23 -21.99
CA ALA A 93 -6.16 11.87 -20.78
C ALA A 93 -6.77 13.27 -21.04
N GLY A 94 -7.98 13.51 -20.52
CA GLY A 94 -8.51 14.88 -20.37
C GLY A 94 -7.70 15.70 -19.35
N ARG A 95 -7.86 17.03 -19.34
CA ARG A 95 -7.03 17.96 -18.51
C ARG A 95 -6.93 17.55 -17.04
N PHE A 96 -8.03 17.10 -16.43
CA PHE A 96 -8.04 16.66 -15.03
C PHE A 96 -7.21 15.38 -14.80
N SER A 97 -7.34 14.39 -15.69
CA SER A 97 -6.54 13.16 -15.63
C SER A 97 -5.05 13.45 -15.81
N MET A 98 -4.70 14.41 -16.69
CA MET A 98 -3.32 14.88 -16.83
C MET A 98 -2.77 15.46 -15.52
N MET A 99 -3.53 16.34 -14.85
CA MET A 99 -3.13 16.90 -13.55
C MET A 99 -2.99 15.82 -12.47
N LEU A 100 -3.90 14.83 -12.46
CA LEU A 100 -3.82 13.69 -11.55
C LEU A 100 -2.55 12.84 -11.79
N ASN A 101 -2.20 12.59 -13.04
CA ASN A 101 -0.99 11.83 -13.39
C ASN A 101 0.29 12.61 -13.04
N VAL A 102 0.30 13.93 -13.22
CA VAL A 102 1.40 14.80 -12.75
C VAL A 102 1.53 14.71 -11.23
N LEU A 103 0.42 14.80 -10.49
CA LEU A 103 0.40 14.63 -9.04
C LEU A 103 0.93 13.24 -8.65
N GLY A 104 0.59 12.19 -9.40
CA GLY A 104 1.10 10.84 -9.20
C GLY A 104 2.61 10.71 -9.42
N ILE A 105 3.17 11.34 -10.45
CA ILE A 105 4.63 11.39 -10.69
C ILE A 105 5.35 12.13 -9.56
N VAL A 106 4.82 13.29 -9.16
CA VAL A 106 5.37 14.08 -8.04
C VAL A 106 5.30 13.30 -6.73
N SER A 107 4.22 12.56 -6.53
CA SER A 107 4.05 11.67 -5.36
C SER A 107 5.03 10.51 -5.38
N ALA A 108 5.26 9.88 -6.52
CA ALA A 108 6.28 8.84 -6.67
C ALA A 108 7.68 9.37 -6.35
N ALA A 109 8.03 10.58 -6.80
CA ALA A 109 9.27 11.23 -6.40
C ALA A 109 9.35 11.45 -4.88
N GLY A 110 8.25 11.84 -4.24
CA GLY A 110 8.11 11.93 -2.79
C GLY A 110 8.35 10.59 -2.07
N LEU A 111 7.72 9.50 -2.55
CA LEU A 111 7.94 8.15 -2.02
C LEU A 111 9.40 7.70 -2.14
N ALA A 112 10.02 7.98 -3.28
CA ALA A 112 11.43 7.68 -3.53
C ALA A 112 12.36 8.50 -2.61
N ALA A 113 12.11 9.81 -2.47
CA ALA A 113 12.86 10.68 -1.56
C ALA A 113 12.73 10.24 -0.10
N ALA A 114 11.53 9.80 0.31
CA ALA A 114 11.31 9.23 1.63
C ALA A 114 12.07 7.91 1.83
N ALA A 115 12.15 7.05 0.80
CA ALA A 115 12.95 5.83 0.84
C ALA A 115 14.46 6.10 0.94
N VAL A 116 14.98 7.06 0.17
CA VAL A 116 16.39 7.47 0.22
C VAL A 116 16.73 8.10 1.57
N SER A 117 15.84 8.92 2.13
CA SER A 117 16.00 9.48 3.47
C SER A 117 16.11 8.36 4.52
N ARG A 118 15.23 7.35 4.43
CA ARG A 118 15.25 6.16 5.29
C ARG A 118 16.55 5.36 5.17
N LEU A 119 17.08 5.18 3.95
CA LEU A 119 18.40 4.57 3.73
C LEU A 119 19.54 5.36 4.38
N ALA A 120 19.51 6.67 4.26
CA ALA A 120 20.48 7.55 4.92
C ALA A 120 20.35 7.52 6.46
N GLY A 121 19.26 6.93 6.99
CA GLY A 121 18.93 6.92 8.43
C GLY A 121 18.39 8.23 8.94
N LYS A 122 17.96 9.10 8.03
CA LYS A 122 17.35 10.37 8.34
C LYS A 122 15.84 10.20 8.36
N LYS A 123 15.18 10.96 9.22
CA LYS A 123 13.73 11.07 9.23
C LYS A 123 13.30 11.81 7.94
N PRO A 124 12.42 11.23 7.10
CA PRO A 124 11.97 11.88 5.89
C PRO A 124 11.15 13.13 6.24
N GLN A 125 11.24 14.15 5.39
CA GLN A 125 10.39 15.33 5.53
C GLN A 125 8.93 14.94 5.31
N PRO A 126 8.00 15.32 6.21
CA PRO A 126 6.59 14.93 6.11
C PRO A 126 5.95 15.27 4.77
N PHE A 127 6.34 16.41 4.17
CA PHE A 127 5.83 16.86 2.88
C PHE A 127 6.00 15.83 1.76
N PHE A 128 7.08 15.04 1.76
CA PHE A 128 7.29 13.99 0.76
C PHE A 128 6.26 12.86 0.84
N LEU A 129 5.66 12.64 2.01
CA LEU A 129 4.65 11.61 2.24
C LEU A 129 3.22 12.15 2.14
N VAL A 130 3.01 13.45 2.35
CA VAL A 130 1.72 14.13 2.12
C VAL A 130 1.33 14.10 0.65
N LEU A 131 2.28 14.27 -0.27
CA LEU A 131 2.03 14.22 -1.72
C LEU A 131 1.33 12.89 -2.14
N PRO A 132 1.87 11.71 -1.80
CA PRO A 132 1.20 10.42 -1.99
C PRO A 132 -0.20 10.30 -1.37
N VAL A 133 -0.41 10.85 -0.17
CA VAL A 133 -1.74 10.87 0.46
C VAL A 133 -2.73 11.61 -0.43
N LEU A 134 -2.36 12.79 -0.91
CA LEU A 134 -3.18 13.59 -1.83
C LEU A 134 -3.42 12.86 -3.15
N PHE A 135 -2.38 12.25 -3.73
CA PHE A 135 -2.53 11.48 -4.96
C PHE A 135 -3.55 10.35 -4.81
N TYR A 136 -3.42 9.51 -3.76
CA TYR A 136 -4.35 8.41 -3.55
C TYR A 136 -5.77 8.90 -3.25
N ALA A 137 -5.92 9.99 -2.49
CA ALA A 137 -7.22 10.60 -2.21
C ALA A 137 -7.89 11.11 -3.50
N VAL A 138 -7.19 11.92 -4.30
CA VAL A 138 -7.74 12.47 -5.56
C VAL A 138 -7.99 11.36 -6.57
N LYS A 139 -7.09 10.38 -6.69
CA LYS A 139 -7.29 9.20 -7.55
C LYS A 139 -8.51 8.40 -7.12
N LEU A 140 -8.71 8.18 -5.83
CA LEU A 140 -9.90 7.53 -5.30
C LEU A 140 -11.17 8.26 -5.73
N PHE A 141 -11.25 9.58 -5.54
CA PHE A 141 -12.44 10.34 -5.96
C PHE A 141 -12.65 10.32 -7.48
N TYR A 142 -11.56 10.43 -8.25
CA TYR A 142 -11.62 10.40 -9.70
C TYR A 142 -12.13 9.06 -10.23
N ASP A 143 -11.53 7.96 -9.77
CA ASP A 143 -11.88 6.62 -10.23
C ASP A 143 -13.26 6.21 -9.72
N PHE A 144 -13.60 6.56 -8.47
CA PHE A 144 -14.91 6.24 -7.88
C PHE A 144 -16.06 6.83 -8.69
N ARG A 145 -15.92 8.06 -9.20
CA ARG A 145 -16.94 8.68 -10.06
C ARG A 145 -17.21 7.87 -11.34
N HIS A 146 -16.18 7.24 -11.90
CA HIS A 146 -16.35 6.39 -13.08
C HIS A 146 -16.95 5.04 -12.68
N TRP A 147 -16.45 4.46 -11.58
CA TRP A 147 -16.91 3.18 -11.05
C TRP A 147 -18.38 3.17 -10.64
N THR A 148 -18.93 4.28 -10.14
CA THR A 148 -20.36 4.37 -9.76
C THR A 148 -21.32 4.23 -10.95
N THR A 149 -20.82 4.26 -12.18
CA THR A 149 -21.62 3.99 -13.38
C THR A 149 -21.86 2.49 -13.56
N ASP A 150 -21.01 1.65 -12.98
CA ASP A 150 -21.13 0.19 -13.05
C ASP A 150 -22.12 -0.32 -12.00
N PRO A 151 -23.16 -1.09 -12.37
CA PRO A 151 -24.09 -1.67 -11.41
C PRO A 151 -23.45 -2.71 -10.48
N GLN A 152 -22.29 -3.28 -10.81
CA GLN A 152 -21.65 -4.33 -10.01
C GLN A 152 -20.55 -3.78 -9.09
N ILE A 153 -20.88 -3.57 -7.81
CA ILE A 153 -19.94 -3.07 -6.79
C ILE A 153 -18.64 -3.90 -6.73
N LEU A 154 -18.75 -5.21 -6.91
CA LEU A 154 -17.62 -6.12 -6.79
C LEU A 154 -16.54 -5.84 -7.85
N ASP A 155 -16.87 -5.21 -8.98
CA ASP A 155 -15.91 -4.96 -10.06
C ASP A 155 -14.86 -3.90 -9.70
N TYR A 156 -15.19 -3.01 -8.78
CA TYR A 156 -14.30 -1.96 -8.29
C TYR A 156 -14.01 -1.98 -6.78
N ALA A 157 -14.71 -2.80 -5.99
CA ALA A 157 -14.55 -2.86 -4.54
C ALA A 157 -13.10 -3.07 -4.08
N PHE A 158 -12.36 -3.99 -4.73
CA PHE A 158 -10.97 -4.26 -4.38
C PHE A 158 -10.04 -3.08 -4.70
N SER A 159 -10.26 -2.38 -5.83
CA SER A 159 -9.53 -1.17 -6.19
C SER A 159 -9.80 -0.03 -5.21
N LEU A 160 -11.06 0.10 -4.78
CA LEU A 160 -11.47 1.06 -3.74
C LEU A 160 -10.76 0.78 -2.42
N PHE A 161 -10.80 -0.46 -1.93
CA PHE A 161 -10.10 -0.83 -0.69
C PHE A 161 -8.57 -0.69 -0.81
N ALA A 162 -8.00 -0.97 -1.98
CA ALA A 162 -6.57 -0.76 -2.22
C ALA A 162 -6.19 0.72 -2.06
N LEU A 163 -6.90 1.63 -2.72
CA LEU A 163 -6.62 3.07 -2.63
C LEU A 163 -6.81 3.62 -1.22
N ILE A 164 -7.84 3.17 -0.49
CA ILE A 164 -8.02 3.52 0.93
C ILE A 164 -6.84 3.02 1.77
N GLY A 165 -6.44 1.75 1.59
CA GLY A 165 -5.29 1.17 2.29
C GLY A 165 -3.99 1.93 2.00
N PHE A 166 -3.76 2.29 0.75
CA PHE A 166 -2.59 3.07 0.34
C PHE A 166 -2.57 4.46 0.97
N MET A 167 -3.69 5.17 0.92
CA MET A 167 -3.86 6.50 1.50
C MET A 167 -3.65 6.48 3.02
N LEU A 168 -4.25 5.53 3.73
CA LEU A 168 -4.13 5.46 5.18
C LEU A 168 -2.72 5.05 5.62
N THR A 169 -2.05 4.19 4.86
CA THR A 169 -0.66 3.80 5.16
C THR A 169 0.30 4.95 4.95
N THR A 170 0.20 5.69 3.84
CA THR A 170 1.03 6.88 3.62
C THR A 170 0.72 7.99 4.61
N TYR A 171 -0.54 8.14 5.02
CA TYR A 171 -0.93 9.06 6.08
C TYR A 171 -0.26 8.71 7.41
N GLN A 172 -0.30 7.43 7.82
CA GLN A 172 0.37 7.00 9.05
C GLN A 172 1.89 7.14 8.96
N ALA A 173 2.49 6.86 7.79
CA ALA A 173 3.90 7.10 7.55
C ALA A 173 4.27 8.59 7.68
N ALA A 174 3.41 9.50 7.20
CA ALA A 174 3.57 10.94 7.39
C ALA A 174 3.39 11.35 8.86
N ALA A 175 2.42 10.75 9.57
CA ALA A 175 2.21 10.99 11.00
C ALA A 175 3.41 10.56 11.85
N TYR A 176 4.11 9.48 11.45
CA TYR A 176 5.39 9.11 12.05
C TYR A 176 6.46 10.19 11.87
N CYS A 177 6.42 10.99 10.81
CA CYS A 177 7.31 12.13 10.68
C CYS A 177 7.07 13.22 11.75
N TYR A 178 5.98 13.15 12.51
CA TYR A 178 5.69 13.99 13.68
C TYR A 178 5.67 13.21 14.99
N ASP A 179 6.14 11.95 15.01
CA ASP A 179 6.11 11.07 16.18
C ASP A 179 4.70 10.82 16.76
N HIS A 180 3.68 10.89 15.88
CA HIS A 180 2.27 10.63 16.20
C HIS A 180 1.68 9.44 15.41
N GLY A 181 2.54 8.60 14.81
CA GLY A 181 2.08 7.49 13.97
C GLY A 181 1.56 6.31 14.80
N SER A 182 0.53 5.60 14.34
CA SER A 182 0.03 4.40 15.03
C SER A 182 0.54 3.12 14.38
N ARG A 183 1.39 2.36 15.08
CA ARG A 183 2.07 1.16 14.51
C ARG A 183 1.07 0.12 14.07
N ARG A 184 0.02 -0.05 14.87
CA ARG A 184 -1.04 -1.03 14.62
C ARG A 184 -1.86 -0.64 13.40
N GLN A 185 -2.24 0.63 13.29
CA GLN A 185 -3.01 1.12 12.15
C GLN A 185 -2.18 1.07 10.87
N MET A 186 -0.92 1.54 10.92
CA MET A 186 0.00 1.46 9.80
C MET A 186 0.17 0.03 9.31
N GLU A 187 0.48 -0.92 10.21
CA GLU A 187 0.67 -2.33 9.84
C GLU A 187 -0.61 -2.90 9.21
N PHE A 188 -1.78 -2.70 9.84
CA PHE A 188 -3.05 -3.22 9.32
C PHE A 188 -3.36 -2.70 7.91
N PHE A 189 -3.30 -1.37 7.72
CA PHE A 189 -3.62 -0.76 6.43
C PHE A 189 -2.57 -1.06 5.37
N ALA A 190 -1.30 -1.24 5.76
CA ALA A 190 -0.25 -1.65 4.85
C ALA A 190 -0.51 -3.09 4.36
N LEU A 191 -0.77 -4.04 5.27
CA LEU A 191 -1.06 -5.44 4.91
C LEU A 191 -2.33 -5.55 4.05
N ALA A 192 -3.39 -4.82 4.42
CA ALA A 192 -4.62 -4.74 3.64
C ALA A 192 -4.37 -4.10 2.26
N GLY A 193 -3.56 -3.04 2.20
CA GLY A 193 -3.15 -2.39 0.96
C GLY A 193 -2.40 -3.33 0.02
N VAL A 194 -1.52 -4.19 0.54
CA VAL A 194 -0.84 -5.22 -0.25
C VAL A 194 -1.84 -6.23 -0.83
N LEU A 195 -2.72 -6.77 0.03
CA LEU A 195 -3.72 -7.76 -0.39
C LEU A 195 -4.65 -7.20 -1.46
N PHE A 196 -5.27 -6.06 -1.19
CA PHE A 196 -6.23 -5.45 -2.09
C PHE A 196 -5.58 -4.85 -3.33
N GLY A 197 -4.39 -4.24 -3.19
CA GLY A 197 -3.61 -3.77 -4.31
C GLY A 197 -3.27 -4.89 -5.28
N ALA A 198 -2.79 -6.03 -4.78
CA ALA A 198 -2.51 -7.18 -5.62
C ALA A 198 -3.77 -7.80 -6.24
N THR A 199 -4.86 -7.88 -5.47
CA THR A 199 -6.16 -8.36 -5.97
C THR A 199 -6.72 -7.45 -7.06
N ALA A 200 -6.57 -6.13 -6.93
CA ALA A 200 -7.05 -5.13 -7.89
C ALA A 200 -6.28 -5.17 -9.23
N MET A 201 -5.07 -5.73 -9.27
CA MET A 201 -4.32 -5.90 -10.52
C MET A 201 -5.01 -6.87 -11.49
N ALA A 202 -5.84 -7.80 -11.00
CA ALA A 202 -6.53 -8.77 -11.83
C ALA A 202 -7.62 -8.08 -12.69
N GLY A 203 -7.32 -7.91 -13.97
CA GLY A 203 -8.16 -7.20 -14.93
C GLY A 203 -7.88 -5.69 -15.04
N ALA A 204 -6.83 -5.19 -14.41
CA ALA A 204 -6.41 -3.80 -14.52
C ALA A 204 -5.74 -3.51 -15.87
N ALA A 205 -5.93 -2.29 -16.38
CA ALA A 205 -5.13 -1.78 -17.50
C ALA A 205 -3.64 -1.66 -17.11
N ARG A 206 -2.74 -1.59 -18.10
CA ARG A 206 -1.28 -1.56 -17.84
C ARG A 206 -0.84 -0.43 -16.89
N SER A 207 -1.40 0.77 -17.04
CA SER A 207 -1.12 1.92 -16.16
C SER A 207 -1.55 1.64 -14.72
N GLU A 208 -2.79 1.17 -14.54
CA GLU A 208 -3.37 0.84 -13.26
C GLU A 208 -2.64 -0.31 -12.57
N LEU A 209 -2.22 -1.33 -13.33
CA LEU A 209 -1.43 -2.45 -12.81
C LEU A 209 -0.11 -1.97 -12.20
N LEU A 210 0.57 -1.02 -12.86
CA LEU A 210 1.79 -0.41 -12.32
C LEU A 210 1.53 0.47 -11.09
N ILE A 211 0.40 1.18 -11.04
CA ILE A 211 0.03 2.00 -9.87
C ILE A 211 -0.32 1.11 -8.68
N TYR A 212 -1.17 0.09 -8.85
CA TYR A 212 -1.55 -0.82 -7.78
C TYR A 212 -0.38 -1.69 -7.33
N GLY A 213 0.36 -2.28 -8.27
CA GLY A 213 1.53 -3.10 -7.97
C GLY A 213 2.66 -2.29 -7.33
N GLY A 214 2.95 -1.09 -7.85
CA GLY A 214 3.96 -0.20 -7.30
C GLY A 214 3.62 0.27 -5.89
N SER A 215 2.38 0.70 -5.68
CA SER A 215 1.89 1.05 -4.35
C SER A 215 1.95 -0.14 -3.39
N ALA A 216 1.55 -1.34 -3.82
CA ALA A 216 1.62 -2.56 -3.01
C ALA A 216 3.06 -2.92 -2.60
N LEU A 217 4.06 -2.75 -3.47
CA LEU A 217 5.48 -2.92 -3.12
C LEU A 217 5.92 -1.94 -2.03
N TRP A 218 5.46 -0.68 -2.12
CA TRP A 218 5.75 0.32 -1.10
C TRP A 218 5.05 0.00 0.24
N MET A 219 3.81 -0.52 0.19
CA MET A 219 3.10 -1.00 1.39
C MET A 219 3.79 -2.21 2.02
N LEU A 220 4.29 -3.15 1.21
CA LEU A 220 5.11 -4.27 1.69
C LEU A 220 6.35 -3.78 2.42
N ALA A 221 7.03 -2.77 1.88
CA ALA A 221 8.18 -2.15 2.52
C ALA A 221 7.81 -1.57 3.90
N CYS A 222 6.67 -0.87 3.97
CA CYS A 222 6.09 -0.38 5.22
C CYS A 222 5.78 -1.51 6.23
N CYS A 223 5.22 -2.63 5.79
CA CYS A 223 4.99 -3.81 6.65
C CYS A 223 6.31 -4.38 7.17
N VAL A 224 7.36 -4.45 6.34
CA VAL A 224 8.68 -4.95 6.76
C VAL A 224 9.29 -4.04 7.83
N GLN A 225 9.08 -2.74 7.75
CA GLN A 225 9.51 -1.77 8.77
C GLN A 225 8.69 -1.93 10.06
N ALA A 226 7.36 -1.91 9.95
CA ALA A 226 6.46 -1.97 11.08
C ALA A 226 6.41 -3.35 11.75
N GLY A 227 6.72 -4.44 11.05
CA GLY A 227 6.93 -5.78 11.60
C GLY A 227 8.33 -6.04 12.17
N GLY A 228 9.28 -5.11 12.00
CA GLY A 228 10.66 -5.25 12.46
C GLY A 228 10.80 -5.25 13.99
N ARG A 229 11.68 -6.13 14.53
CA ARG A 229 12.13 -6.04 15.93
C ARG A 229 13.28 -5.04 16.04
N ARG A 230 13.23 -4.12 17.02
CA ARG A 230 14.47 -3.58 17.60
C ARG A 230 15.13 -4.75 18.35
N SER A 231 16.30 -5.19 17.88
CA SER A 231 17.22 -5.85 18.81
C SER A 231 17.51 -4.82 19.90
N ALA A 232 17.32 -5.20 21.16
CA ALA A 232 17.83 -4.37 22.25
C ALA A 232 19.29 -4.06 21.94
N ARG A 233 19.64 -2.78 22.08
CA ARG A 233 21.01 -2.29 21.94
C ARG A 233 21.97 -3.23 22.68
N ALA A 234 23.06 -3.59 22.01
CA ALA A 234 24.34 -3.70 22.69
C ALA A 234 25.00 -2.33 22.55
#